data_AF-A0A7S8I0F7-F1
#
_entry.id   AF-A0A7S8I0F7-F1
#
_cell.length_a   1.000
_cell.length_b   1.000
_cell.length_c   1.000
_cell.angle_alpha   90.00
_cell.angle_beta   90.00
_cell.angle_gamma   90.00
#
_symmetry.space_group_name_H-M   'P 1'
#
loop_
_entity.id
_entity.type
_entity.pdbx_description
1 polymer ?
#
loop_
_entity_poly.entity_id
_entity_poly.type
_entity_poly.pdbx_seq_one_letter_code
_entity_poly.pdbx_strand_id
1 'polypeptide(L)'
;MRLFNGIIACLVALPLASAALDKNASSILGTLPTCATKCLVTNVLTSTCDLEDIQCTCDNASLQKEIETCVLATCTIREALSTKNATMILCNAPVRDVRPNFIRINTVMGIISGAFVFIRFVTKITYSISMGLDDLLIAITMLLAAFCICINAFGSAPNGIGTDIWTLTPEQITNFGYWFYVIVLTYFILQTTMKLSLLFFYLRIFPSKGVRMLLWGTVAFICANGTIFALVATFQCRPISHFWTKWDGDHKGWCASVNGVAWSNGAINIASDFLILSIPLFQLRKLNLDLNKKIGIGLMFSAGAFVTFMSIFRLYACIVAGVSHTDNQSWDYLAMSKWSTVEVNVGIWCACMPSLRIMLMRLFGQSKRYISYGSNKSGQEISREDPNRPRTKPYPLERMPGASASANAVKGSRGGIQPVGITCDTIVEVEYGAHDDETNLVHMKPFDRSKSYRSFSQSEASV
;
A
#
# COMPACT_ATOMS: atom_id res chain seq x y z
N MET A 1 -32.29 40.65 29.58
CA MET A 1 -32.18 40.60 31.06
C MET A 1 -31.85 39.17 31.52
N ARG A 2 -30.74 38.59 31.04
CA ARG A 2 -30.24 37.23 31.40
C ARG A 2 -28.71 37.13 31.21
N LEU A 3 -27.98 38.11 31.74
CA LEU A 3 -26.50 38.13 31.70
C LEU A 3 -25.88 38.48 33.06
N PHE A 4 -26.65 38.43 34.15
CA PHE A 4 -26.20 38.88 35.48
C PHE A 4 -26.49 37.91 36.63
N ASN A 5 -26.74 36.62 36.34
CA ASN A 5 -26.91 35.58 37.39
C ASN A 5 -25.75 34.58 37.48
N GLY A 6 -24.64 34.80 36.75
CA GLY A 6 -23.50 33.88 36.72
C GLY A 6 -22.31 34.26 37.60
N ILE A 7 -22.37 35.37 38.34
CA ILE A 7 -21.21 35.90 39.08
C ILE A 7 -21.28 35.60 40.59
N ILE A 8 -22.45 35.22 41.12
CA ILE A 8 -22.63 34.98 42.56
C ILE A 8 -22.35 33.50 42.97
N ALA A 9 -22.24 32.57 42.02
CA ALA A 9 -21.88 31.18 42.32
C ALA A 9 -20.36 30.94 42.48
N CYS A 10 -19.51 31.89 42.08
CA CYS A 10 -18.04 31.75 42.20
C CYS A 10 -17.45 32.22 43.53
N LEU A 11 -18.20 32.93 44.38
CA LEU A 11 -17.63 33.50 45.61
C LEU A 11 -17.83 32.66 46.87
N VAL A 12 -18.52 31.52 46.79
CA VAL A 12 -18.73 30.63 47.96
C VAL A 12 -18.05 29.26 47.78
N ALA A 13 -17.52 28.93 46.59
CA ALA A 13 -16.76 27.70 46.37
C ALA A 13 -15.25 27.82 46.62
N LEU A 14 -14.71 29.06 46.78
CA LEU A 14 -13.27 29.27 46.91
C LEU A 14 -12.62 28.80 48.23
N PRO A 15 -13.29 28.71 49.40
CA PRO A 15 -12.62 28.18 50.60
C PRO A 15 -12.79 26.66 50.75
N LEU A 16 -13.60 25.99 49.91
CA LEU A 16 -13.79 24.53 49.98
C LEU A 16 -12.88 23.77 49.01
N ALA A 17 -12.39 24.42 47.95
CA ALA A 17 -11.41 23.82 47.03
C ALA A 17 -10.00 23.77 47.63
N SER A 18 -9.57 24.78 48.39
CA SER A 18 -8.24 24.83 49.01
C SER A 18 -8.09 23.81 50.15
N ALA A 19 -9.10 23.68 51.02
CA ALA A 19 -9.05 22.72 52.14
C ALA A 19 -9.12 21.24 51.72
N ALA A 20 -9.66 20.95 50.53
CA ALA A 20 -9.65 19.60 49.95
C ALA A 20 -8.34 19.29 49.21
N LEU A 21 -7.66 20.31 48.67
CA LEU A 21 -6.37 20.19 48.01
C LEU A 21 -5.27 19.80 49.02
N ASP A 22 -5.26 20.39 50.22
CA ASP A 22 -4.23 20.14 51.25
C ASP A 22 -4.21 18.69 51.77
N LYS A 23 -5.38 18.04 51.91
CA LYS A 23 -5.47 16.64 52.38
C LYS A 23 -5.10 15.62 51.30
N ASN A 24 -5.43 15.90 50.04
CA ASN A 24 -5.02 15.05 48.91
C ASN A 24 -3.55 15.26 48.56
N ALA A 25 -3.04 16.49 48.65
CA ALA A 25 -1.64 16.79 48.38
C ALA A 25 -0.70 16.09 49.37
N SER A 26 -0.97 16.22 50.67
CA SER A 26 -0.17 15.60 51.73
C SER A 26 -0.16 14.07 51.66
N SER A 27 -1.28 13.44 51.30
CA SER A 27 -1.35 11.99 51.09
C SER A 27 -0.61 11.53 49.84
N ILE A 28 -0.68 12.28 48.74
CA ILE A 28 0.07 11.99 47.50
C ILE A 28 1.58 12.18 47.73
N LEU A 29 1.99 13.29 48.36
CA LEU A 29 3.38 13.57 48.75
C LEU A 29 3.95 12.47 49.65
N GLY A 30 3.14 11.90 50.55
CA GLY A 30 3.52 10.77 51.40
C GLY A 30 3.75 9.45 50.66
N THR A 31 3.30 9.33 49.41
CA THR A 31 3.53 8.14 48.57
C THR A 31 4.74 8.25 47.65
N LEU A 32 5.42 9.41 47.62
CA LEU A 32 6.59 9.60 46.77
C LEU A 32 7.80 8.80 47.30
N PRO A 33 8.62 8.22 46.40
CA PRO A 33 9.88 7.60 46.76
C PRO A 33 10.84 8.57 47.47
N THR A 34 11.70 8.04 48.34
CA THR A 34 12.69 8.85 49.06
C THR A 34 13.71 9.54 48.15
N CYS A 35 13.98 8.98 46.96
CA CYS A 35 14.85 9.62 45.97
C CYS A 35 14.18 10.87 45.37
N ALA A 36 12.89 10.80 45.07
CA ALA A 36 12.13 11.86 44.43
C ALA A 36 11.84 13.01 45.39
N THR A 37 11.51 12.71 46.65
CA THR A 37 11.30 13.73 47.69
C THR A 37 12.56 14.56 47.93
N LYS A 38 13.75 13.94 47.92
CA LYS A 38 15.03 14.67 48.00
C LYS A 38 15.18 15.65 46.83
N CYS A 39 14.98 15.19 45.59
CA CYS A 39 15.04 16.05 44.42
C CYS A 39 14.04 17.20 44.48
N LEU A 40 12.79 16.92 44.89
CA LEU A 40 11.75 17.95 45.00
C LEU A 40 12.12 19.00 46.05
N VAL A 41 12.47 18.60 47.27
CA VAL A 41 12.83 19.52 48.36
C VAL A 41 14.07 20.35 48.00
N THR A 42 15.12 19.72 47.47
CA THR A 42 16.35 20.46 47.12
C THR A 42 16.11 21.51 46.06
N ASN A 43 15.38 21.18 44.99
CA ASN A 43 15.15 22.14 43.90
C ASN A 43 14.12 23.22 44.27
N VAL A 44 13.11 22.89 45.07
CA VAL A 44 12.13 23.89 45.55
C VAL A 44 12.78 24.89 46.50
N LEU A 45 13.65 24.44 47.43
CA LEU A 45 14.38 25.33 48.35
C LEU A 45 15.35 26.30 47.64
N THR A 46 15.84 25.93 46.45
CA THR A 46 16.66 26.81 45.61
C THR A 46 15.84 27.70 44.67
N SER A 47 14.53 27.46 44.60
CA SER A 47 13.61 28.19 43.72
C SER A 47 12.92 29.35 44.43
N THR A 48 12.11 30.10 43.70
CA THR A 48 11.27 31.17 44.24
C THR A 48 9.93 30.67 44.80
N CYS A 49 9.65 29.37 44.73
CA CYS A 49 8.40 28.78 45.22
C CYS A 49 8.58 28.23 46.65
N ASP A 50 7.56 28.39 47.49
CA ASP A 50 7.51 27.77 48.81
C ASP A 50 7.11 26.29 48.70
N LEU A 51 7.55 25.48 49.67
CA LEU A 51 7.23 24.03 49.73
C LEU A 51 5.73 23.73 49.87
N GLU A 52 4.96 24.68 50.40
CA GLU A 52 3.51 24.58 50.55
C GLU A 52 2.76 25.13 49.32
N ASP A 53 3.43 25.93 48.47
CA ASP A 53 2.84 26.49 47.26
C ASP A 53 2.99 25.54 46.07
N ILE A 54 2.10 24.55 46.06
CA ILE A 54 1.98 23.54 45.01
C ILE A 54 1.72 24.20 43.65
N GLN A 55 0.92 25.27 43.61
CA GLN A 55 0.54 25.93 42.36
C GLN A 55 1.76 26.62 41.72
N CYS A 56 2.59 27.31 42.50
CA CYS A 56 3.84 27.89 42.01
C CYS A 56 4.77 26.82 41.41
N THR A 57 4.87 25.66 42.08
CA THR A 57 5.69 24.54 41.60
C THR A 57 5.13 23.93 40.31
N CYS A 58 3.81 23.90 40.16
CA CYS A 58 3.13 23.39 38.97
C CYS A 58 3.21 24.34 37.76
N ASP A 59 3.22 25.65 37.99
CA ASP A 59 3.25 26.65 36.91
C ASP A 59 4.69 26.98 36.44
N ASN A 60 5.70 26.69 37.25
CA ASN A 60 7.11 26.96 36.93
C ASN A 60 7.75 25.83 36.10
N ALA A 61 7.71 25.97 34.77
CA ALA A 61 8.25 24.98 33.83
C ALA A 61 9.77 24.73 33.97
N SER A 62 10.55 25.75 34.34
CA SER A 62 12.01 25.60 34.54
C SER A 62 12.29 24.72 35.75
N LEU A 63 11.59 24.98 36.86
CA LEU A 63 11.70 24.18 38.08
C LEU A 63 11.28 22.72 37.85
N GLN A 64 10.17 22.50 37.13
CA GLN A 64 9.73 21.14 36.78
C GLN A 64 10.80 20.38 35.99
N LYS A 65 11.48 21.05 35.06
CA LYS A 65 12.54 20.43 34.26
C LYS A 65 13.78 20.08 35.11
N GLU A 66 14.14 20.92 36.06
CA GLU A 66 15.25 20.65 37.00
C GLU A 66 14.92 19.47 37.93
N ILE A 67 13.70 19.44 38.47
CA ILE A 67 13.20 18.31 39.27
C ILE A 67 13.21 17.03 38.44
N GLU A 68 12.68 17.06 37.22
CA GLU A 68 12.67 15.92 36.30
C GLU A 68 14.09 15.42 36.01
N THR A 69 15.02 16.33 35.74
CA THR A 69 16.44 15.99 35.50
C THR A 69 17.06 15.32 36.73
N CYS A 70 16.79 15.83 37.94
CA CYS A 70 17.28 15.23 39.19
C CYS A 70 16.68 13.83 39.44
N VAL A 71 15.37 13.69 39.24
CA VAL A 71 14.64 12.43 39.44
C VAL A 71 15.14 11.36 38.47
N LEU A 72 15.31 11.69 37.19
CA LEU A 72 15.84 10.77 36.19
C LEU A 72 17.30 10.35 36.46
N ALA A 73 18.08 11.20 37.14
CA ALA A 73 19.45 10.89 37.52
C ALA A 73 19.57 10.05 38.80
N THR A 74 18.62 10.18 39.73
CA THR A 74 18.75 9.65 41.10
C THR A 74 17.80 8.49 41.41
N CYS A 75 16.63 8.44 40.78
CA CYS A 75 15.62 7.42 40.99
C CYS A 75 15.68 6.31 39.92
N THR A 76 15.10 5.15 40.23
CA THR A 76 14.81 4.15 39.19
C THR A 76 13.74 4.67 38.22
N ILE A 77 13.68 4.14 37.00
CA ILE A 77 12.68 4.59 36.01
C ILE A 77 11.25 4.35 36.50
N ARG A 78 11.02 3.27 37.25
CA ARG A 78 9.70 2.97 37.85
C ARG A 78 9.31 4.02 38.88
N GLU A 79 10.24 4.42 39.75
CA GLU A 79 10.04 5.49 40.72
C GLU A 79 9.85 6.85 40.04
N ALA A 80 10.59 7.13 38.97
CA ALA A 80 10.45 8.35 38.18
C ALA A 80 9.06 8.45 37.53
N LEU A 81 8.56 7.36 36.94
CA LEU A 81 7.21 7.29 36.37
C LEU A 81 6.12 7.45 37.43
N SER A 82 6.27 6.78 38.58
CA SER A 82 5.34 6.92 39.71
C SER A 82 5.31 8.35 40.25
N THR A 83 6.50 8.97 40.37
CA THR A 83 6.64 10.37 40.79
C THR A 83 5.96 11.29 39.79
N LYS A 84 6.19 11.10 38.49
CA LYS A 84 5.57 11.88 37.42
C LYS A 84 4.05 11.75 37.41
N ASN A 85 3.52 10.56 37.67
CA ASN A 85 2.08 10.36 37.78
C ASN A 85 1.51 11.12 38.99
N ALA A 86 2.14 10.98 40.15
CA ALA A 86 1.75 11.67 41.38
C ALA A 86 1.80 13.20 41.23
N THR A 87 2.87 13.74 40.65
CA THR A 87 3.00 15.19 40.42
C THR A 87 1.99 15.71 39.40
N MET A 88 1.70 14.96 38.34
CA MET A 88 0.68 15.35 37.36
C MET A 88 -0.74 15.36 37.96
N ILE A 89 -1.05 14.41 38.84
CA ILE A 89 -2.31 14.40 39.61
C ILE A 89 -2.36 15.60 40.56
N LEU A 90 -1.25 15.88 41.25
CA LEU A 90 -1.12 17.00 42.17
C LEU A 90 -1.33 18.36 41.49
N CYS A 91 -0.75 18.53 40.29
CA CYS A 91 -0.91 19.72 39.46
C CYS A 91 -2.25 19.78 38.71
N ASN A 92 -3.18 18.85 38.98
CA ASN A 92 -4.48 18.75 38.31
C ASN A 92 -4.36 18.77 36.77
N ALA A 93 -3.30 18.15 36.24
CA ALA A 93 -3.04 18.14 34.81
C ALA A 93 -4.09 17.27 34.10
N PRO A 94 -4.56 17.68 32.90
CA PRO A 94 -5.60 16.94 32.20
C PRO A 94 -5.09 15.55 31.78
N VAL A 95 -5.77 14.49 32.22
CA VAL A 95 -5.49 13.12 31.78
C VAL A 95 -5.85 12.99 30.31
N ARG A 96 -4.85 12.76 29.46
CA ARG A 96 -5.06 12.61 28.02
C ARG A 96 -5.39 11.17 27.68
N ASP A 97 -6.62 10.91 27.25
CA ASP A 97 -7.03 9.60 26.72
C ASP A 97 -7.73 9.75 25.36
N VAL A 98 -7.00 9.37 24.31
CA VAL A 98 -7.51 9.39 22.93
C VAL A 98 -7.57 8.00 22.29
N ARG A 99 -7.51 6.94 23.11
CA ARG A 99 -7.61 5.54 22.67
C ARG A 99 -8.88 5.26 21.86
N PRO A 100 -10.09 5.69 22.28
CA PRO A 100 -11.31 5.40 21.53
C PRO A 100 -11.30 6.00 20.13
N ASN A 101 -10.74 7.21 19.99
CA ASN A 101 -10.63 7.89 18.71
C ASN A 101 -9.67 7.14 17.77
N PHE A 102 -8.56 6.65 18.30
CA PHE A 102 -7.61 5.84 17.52
C PHE A 102 -8.24 4.53 17.01
N ILE A 103 -8.93 3.79 17.88
CA ILE A 103 -9.62 2.54 17.50
C ILE A 103 -10.68 2.81 16.42
N ARG A 104 -11.48 3.87 16.59
CA ARG A 104 -12.52 4.25 15.62
C ARG A 104 -11.91 4.55 14.24
N ILE A 105 -10.84 5.34 14.18
CA ILE A 105 -10.15 5.67 12.93
C ILE A 105 -9.61 4.41 12.25
N ASN A 106 -8.91 3.55 12.99
CA ASN A 106 -8.36 2.29 12.46
C ASN A 106 -9.46 1.38 11.90
N THR A 107 -10.56 1.24 12.64
CA THR A 107 -11.67 0.36 12.26
C THR A 107 -12.39 0.87 11.02
N VAL A 108 -12.71 2.18 10.97
CA VAL A 108 -13.40 2.78 9.82
C VAL A 108 -12.54 2.67 8.56
N MET A 109 -11.25 3.02 8.64
CA MET A 109 -10.33 2.91 7.51
C MET A 109 -10.21 1.45 7.02
N GLY A 110 -10.12 0.50 7.95
CA GLY A 110 -10.06 -0.92 7.66
C GLY A 110 -11.31 -1.44 6.94
N ILE A 111 -12.51 -1.04 7.39
CA ILE A 111 -13.77 -1.43 6.75
C ILE A 111 -13.83 -0.91 5.32
N ILE A 112 -13.44 0.36 5.10
CA ILE A 112 -13.40 0.96 3.76
C ILE A 112 -12.42 0.17 2.88
N SER A 113 -11.20 -0.08 3.35
CA SER A 113 -10.21 -0.89 2.60
C SER A 113 -10.73 -2.29 2.28
N GLY A 114 -11.37 -2.96 3.24
CA GLY A 114 -12.03 -4.24 3.04
C GLY A 114 -13.10 -4.19 1.95
N ALA A 115 -13.91 -3.14 1.92
CA ALA A 115 -14.90 -2.93 0.87
C ALA A 115 -14.25 -2.75 -0.52
N PHE A 116 -13.17 -1.96 -0.63
CA PHE A 116 -12.44 -1.78 -1.90
C PHE A 116 -11.87 -3.12 -2.43
N VAL A 117 -11.26 -3.91 -1.55
CA VAL A 117 -10.72 -5.24 -1.88
C VAL A 117 -11.85 -6.19 -2.27
N PHE A 118 -12.95 -6.20 -1.52
CA PHE A 118 -14.12 -7.01 -1.81
C PHE A 118 -14.71 -6.68 -3.19
N ILE A 119 -14.95 -5.39 -3.48
CA ILE A 119 -15.45 -4.94 -4.78
C ILE A 119 -14.50 -5.36 -5.91
N ARG A 120 -13.18 -5.26 -5.69
CA ARG A 120 -12.18 -5.71 -6.66
C ARG A 120 -12.32 -7.21 -6.98
N PHE A 121 -12.47 -8.07 -5.97
CA PHE A 121 -12.63 -9.51 -6.18
C PHE A 121 -13.98 -9.85 -6.83
N VAL A 122 -15.08 -9.29 -6.33
CA VAL A 122 -16.41 -9.49 -6.93
C VAL A 122 -16.41 -9.07 -8.40
N THR A 123 -15.81 -7.92 -8.73
CA THR A 123 -15.66 -7.46 -10.12
C THR A 123 -14.96 -8.52 -10.96
N LYS A 124 -13.80 -9.04 -10.51
CA LYS A 124 -13.04 -10.02 -11.29
C LYS A 124 -13.78 -11.34 -11.46
N ILE A 125 -14.46 -11.81 -10.43
CA ILE A 125 -15.26 -13.05 -10.46
C ILE A 125 -16.45 -12.88 -11.40
N THR A 126 -17.28 -11.85 -11.21
CA THR A 126 -18.48 -11.59 -12.03
C THR A 126 -18.14 -11.41 -13.51
N TYR A 127 -17.00 -10.78 -13.80
CA TYR A 127 -16.58 -10.51 -15.17
C TYR A 127 -15.60 -11.54 -15.74
N SER A 128 -15.36 -12.66 -15.04
CA SER A 128 -14.43 -13.73 -15.46
C SER A 128 -13.04 -13.22 -15.87
N ILE A 129 -12.54 -12.21 -15.17
CA ILE A 129 -11.20 -11.65 -15.39
C ILE A 129 -10.20 -12.56 -14.68
N SER A 130 -9.11 -12.96 -15.36
CA SER A 130 -8.10 -13.81 -14.74
C SER A 130 -7.45 -13.16 -13.53
N MET A 131 -7.33 -13.94 -12.45
CA MET A 131 -6.67 -13.57 -11.20
C MET A 131 -5.16 -13.61 -11.40
N GLY A 132 -4.48 -12.54 -10.98
CA GLY A 132 -3.02 -12.42 -11.07
C GLY A 132 -2.34 -12.44 -9.70
N LEU A 133 -1.01 -12.41 -9.71
CA LEU A 133 -0.22 -12.25 -8.48
C LEU A 133 -0.54 -10.92 -7.77
N ASP A 134 -0.96 -9.90 -8.53
CA ASP A 134 -1.42 -8.63 -7.97
C ASP A 134 -2.64 -8.78 -7.05
N ASP A 135 -3.53 -9.74 -7.35
CA ASP A 135 -4.71 -10.05 -6.53
C ASP A 135 -4.35 -10.85 -5.28
N LEU A 136 -3.44 -11.81 -5.40
CA LEU A 136 -2.95 -12.57 -4.25
C LEU A 136 -2.27 -11.64 -3.25
N LEU A 137 -1.39 -10.75 -3.73
CA LEU A 137 -0.64 -9.85 -2.87
C LEU A 137 -1.51 -8.79 -2.20
N ILE A 138 -2.56 -8.28 -2.88
CA ILE A 138 -3.49 -7.35 -2.22
C ILE A 138 -4.36 -8.05 -1.17
N ALA A 139 -4.74 -9.32 -1.39
CA ALA A 139 -5.42 -10.11 -0.36
C ALA A 139 -4.52 -10.34 0.87
N ILE A 140 -3.25 -10.72 0.65
CA ILE A 140 -2.27 -10.86 1.75
C ILE A 140 -2.10 -9.53 2.48
N THR A 141 -1.97 -8.42 1.75
CA THR A 141 -1.87 -7.07 2.32
C THR A 141 -3.08 -6.74 3.19
N MET A 142 -4.30 -7.07 2.73
CA MET A 142 -5.53 -6.85 3.49
C MET A 142 -5.61 -7.74 4.75
N LEU A 143 -5.17 -8.99 4.68
CA LEU A 143 -5.10 -9.88 5.85
C LEU A 143 -4.13 -9.35 6.91
N LEU A 144 -2.96 -8.89 6.49
CA LEU A 144 -1.98 -8.25 7.38
C LEU A 144 -2.53 -6.93 7.95
N ALA A 145 -3.27 -6.15 7.16
CA ALA A 145 -3.92 -4.93 7.62
C ALA A 145 -4.98 -5.23 8.70
N ALA A 146 -5.81 -6.25 8.48
CA ALA A 146 -6.80 -6.71 9.45
C ALA A 146 -6.14 -7.17 10.76
N PHE A 147 -5.04 -7.92 10.66
CA PHE A 147 -4.24 -8.32 11.82
C PHE A 147 -3.71 -7.10 12.61
N CYS A 148 -3.16 -6.09 11.94
CA CYS A 148 -2.74 -4.84 12.57
C CYS A 148 -3.91 -4.09 13.24
N ILE A 149 -5.10 -4.09 12.64
CA ILE A 149 -6.29 -3.47 13.25
C ILE A 149 -6.67 -4.20 14.55
N CYS A 150 -6.66 -5.53 14.54
CA CYS A 150 -6.91 -6.33 15.73
C CYS A 150 -5.88 -6.06 16.84
N ILE A 151 -4.58 -6.03 16.52
CA ILE A 151 -3.56 -5.70 17.52
C ILE A 151 -3.75 -4.29 18.06
N ASN A 152 -4.05 -3.30 17.21
CA ASN A 152 -4.26 -1.94 17.70
C ASN A 152 -5.46 -1.84 18.66
N ALA A 153 -6.53 -2.60 18.41
CA ALA A 153 -7.73 -2.60 19.24
C ALA A 153 -7.58 -3.39 20.55
N PHE A 154 -6.95 -4.57 20.50
CA PHE A 154 -6.90 -5.51 21.64
C PHE A 154 -5.53 -5.60 22.31
N GLY A 155 -4.46 -5.20 21.62
CA GLY A 155 -3.09 -5.16 22.13
C GLY A 155 -2.68 -3.74 22.52
N SER A 156 -2.53 -2.84 21.55
CA SER A 156 -1.94 -1.52 21.80
C SER A 156 -2.82 -0.58 22.62
N ALA A 157 -4.14 -0.52 22.36
CA ALA A 157 -5.05 0.35 23.09
C ALA A 157 -5.22 -0.01 24.57
N PRO A 158 -5.44 -1.28 24.95
CA PRO A 158 -5.50 -1.65 26.37
C PRO A 158 -4.19 -1.44 27.12
N ASN A 159 -3.05 -1.48 26.41
CA ASN A 159 -1.72 -1.27 26.96
C ASN A 159 -1.22 0.19 26.85
N GLY A 160 -2.08 1.14 26.46
CA GLY A 160 -1.81 2.57 26.69
C GLY A 160 -1.34 3.40 25.50
N ILE A 161 -1.51 2.93 24.25
CA ILE A 161 -1.24 3.80 23.10
C ILE A 161 -2.18 5.03 23.13
N GLY A 162 -1.63 6.24 23.08
CA GLY A 162 -2.44 7.46 23.16
C GLY A 162 -2.97 7.80 24.55
N THR A 163 -2.37 7.24 25.59
CA THR A 163 -2.40 7.75 26.96
C THR A 163 -0.98 8.06 27.42
N ASP A 164 -0.84 8.87 28.46
CA ASP A 164 0.45 9.23 29.04
C ASP A 164 1.13 8.02 29.71
N ILE A 165 2.43 7.81 29.42
CA ILE A 165 3.15 6.59 29.84
C ILE A 165 3.18 6.39 31.37
N TRP A 166 3.23 7.48 32.14
CA TRP A 166 3.25 7.45 33.61
C TRP A 166 1.91 7.02 34.23
N THR A 167 0.83 7.00 33.45
CA THR A 167 -0.48 6.50 33.91
C THR A 167 -0.58 4.97 33.81
N LEU A 168 0.41 4.31 33.20
CA LEU A 168 0.41 2.89 32.90
C LEU A 168 1.15 2.08 33.96
N THR A 169 0.69 0.86 34.17
CA THR A 169 1.42 -0.11 35.00
C THR A 169 2.68 -0.61 34.28
N PRO A 170 3.72 -1.04 35.01
CA PRO A 170 4.93 -1.66 34.43
C PRO A 170 4.64 -2.79 33.43
N GLU A 171 3.63 -3.61 33.72
CA GLU A 171 3.21 -4.71 32.84
C GLU A 171 2.62 -4.17 31.54
N GLN A 172 1.75 -3.16 31.61
CA GLN A 172 1.17 -2.51 30.43
C GLN A 172 2.24 -1.87 29.54
N ILE A 173 3.25 -1.22 30.12
CA ILE A 173 4.36 -0.61 29.36
C ILE A 173 5.14 -1.70 28.59
N THR A 174 5.43 -2.82 29.25
CA THR A 174 6.12 -3.95 28.64
C THR A 174 5.29 -4.56 27.50
N ASN A 175 4.00 -4.78 27.74
CA ASN A 175 3.07 -5.29 26.73
C ASN A 175 2.89 -4.32 25.56
N PHE A 176 2.84 -3.01 25.81
CA PHE A 176 2.83 -1.99 24.77
C PHE A 176 4.05 -2.10 23.87
N GLY A 177 5.26 -2.19 24.46
CA GLY A 177 6.50 -2.39 23.71
C GLY A 177 6.48 -3.66 22.86
N TYR A 178 5.95 -4.76 23.40
CA TYR A 178 5.83 -6.02 22.68
C TYR A 178 4.86 -5.94 21.49
N TRP A 179 3.65 -5.41 21.68
CA TRP A 179 2.70 -5.25 20.58
C TRP A 179 3.17 -4.24 19.54
N PHE A 180 3.86 -3.19 19.97
CA PHE A 180 4.48 -2.22 19.06
C PHE A 180 5.57 -2.88 18.19
N TYR A 181 6.40 -3.76 18.77
CA TYR A 181 7.37 -4.57 18.01
C TYR A 181 6.70 -5.39 16.90
N VAL A 182 5.62 -6.11 17.24
CA VAL A 182 4.87 -6.94 16.27
C VAL A 182 4.25 -6.10 15.16
N ILE A 183 3.69 -4.93 15.50
CA ILE A 183 3.12 -4.00 14.51
C ILE A 183 4.20 -3.48 13.55
N VAL A 184 5.37 -3.08 14.06
CA VAL A 184 6.46 -2.55 13.22
C VAL A 184 6.94 -3.59 12.20
N LEU A 185 7.11 -4.85 12.63
CA LEU A 185 7.48 -5.94 11.73
C LEU A 185 6.41 -6.19 10.67
N THR A 186 5.16 -6.29 11.09
CA THR A 186 4.03 -6.52 10.18
C THR A 186 3.90 -5.38 9.17
N TYR A 187 4.13 -4.14 9.62
CA TYR A 187 4.08 -2.95 8.77
C TYR A 187 5.09 -3.00 7.62
N PHE A 188 6.33 -3.46 7.83
CA PHE A 188 7.32 -3.57 6.74
C PHE A 188 6.92 -4.62 5.70
N ILE A 189 6.41 -5.77 6.15
CA ILE A 189 5.91 -6.82 5.26
C ILE A 189 4.73 -6.28 4.46
N LEU A 190 3.81 -5.61 5.12
CA LEU A 190 2.60 -5.04 4.52
C LEU A 190 2.94 -3.97 3.45
N GLN A 191 3.88 -3.06 3.73
CA GLN A 191 4.34 -2.06 2.77
C GLN A 191 4.95 -2.73 1.53
N THR A 192 5.74 -3.78 1.75
CA THR A 192 6.38 -4.54 0.67
C THR A 192 5.32 -5.25 -0.20
N THR A 193 4.38 -5.99 0.39
CA THR A 193 3.35 -6.71 -0.37
C THR A 193 2.41 -5.77 -1.11
N MET A 194 2.08 -4.61 -0.52
CA MET A 194 1.25 -3.59 -1.16
C MET A 194 1.92 -3.04 -2.43
N LYS A 195 3.20 -2.67 -2.35
CA LYS A 195 3.94 -2.17 -3.53
C LYS A 195 4.10 -3.25 -4.58
N LEU A 196 4.43 -4.48 -4.18
CA LEU A 196 4.52 -5.60 -5.12
C LEU A 196 3.19 -5.83 -5.87
N SER A 197 2.04 -5.71 -5.20
CA SER A 197 0.73 -5.79 -5.88
C SER A 197 0.63 -4.76 -7.02
N LEU A 198 1.03 -3.51 -6.78
CA LEU A 198 1.05 -2.46 -7.80
C LEU A 198 2.03 -2.76 -8.96
N LEU A 199 3.23 -3.24 -8.66
CA LEU A 199 4.22 -3.58 -9.69
C LEU A 199 3.79 -4.77 -10.55
N PHE A 200 3.23 -5.82 -9.96
CA PHE A 200 2.71 -6.96 -10.73
C PHE A 200 1.53 -6.55 -11.60
N PHE A 201 0.71 -5.62 -11.12
CA PHE A 201 -0.33 -5.01 -11.93
C PHE A 201 0.26 -4.22 -13.12
N TYR A 202 1.33 -3.44 -12.92
CA TYR A 202 2.03 -2.75 -14.02
C TYR A 202 2.70 -3.72 -15.01
N LEU A 203 3.29 -4.82 -14.54
CA LEU A 203 3.86 -5.88 -15.39
C LEU A 203 2.83 -6.54 -16.30
N ARG A 204 1.56 -6.54 -15.90
CA ARG A 204 0.43 -7.05 -16.69
C ARG A 204 -0.07 -6.04 -17.72
N ILE A 205 -0.02 -4.75 -17.42
CA ILE A 205 -0.47 -3.69 -18.33
C ILE A 205 0.54 -3.38 -19.42
N PHE A 206 1.82 -3.26 -19.06
CA PHE A 206 2.83 -2.75 -19.99
C PHE A 206 3.61 -3.91 -20.63
N PRO A 207 3.38 -4.22 -21.92
CA PRO A 207 4.07 -5.32 -22.60
C PRO A 207 5.50 -4.96 -23.06
N SER A 208 5.88 -3.67 -23.05
CA SER A 208 7.18 -3.19 -23.56
C SER A 208 8.36 -3.83 -22.83
N LYS A 209 9.30 -4.43 -23.57
CA LYS A 209 10.47 -5.16 -23.02
C LYS A 209 11.31 -4.28 -22.08
N GLY A 210 11.59 -3.03 -22.47
CA GLY A 210 12.38 -2.10 -21.65
C GLY A 210 11.68 -1.75 -20.33
N VAL A 211 10.37 -1.50 -20.39
CA VAL A 211 9.56 -1.21 -19.18
C VAL A 211 9.45 -2.43 -18.28
N ARG A 212 9.31 -3.63 -18.84
CA ARG A 212 9.28 -4.88 -18.04
C ARG A 212 10.61 -5.13 -17.34
N MET A 213 11.74 -4.87 -18.00
CA MET A 213 13.06 -4.99 -17.36
C MET A 213 13.19 -4.02 -16.18
N LEU A 214 12.77 -2.76 -16.37
CA LEU A 214 12.74 -1.77 -15.28
C LEU A 214 11.82 -2.21 -14.14
N LEU A 215 10.61 -2.68 -14.44
CA LEU A 215 9.64 -3.16 -13.44
C LEU A 215 10.18 -4.35 -12.64
N TRP A 216 10.82 -5.33 -13.29
CA TRP A 216 11.45 -6.45 -12.57
C TRP A 216 12.63 -5.99 -11.71
N GLY A 217 13.42 -5.01 -12.17
CA GLY A 217 14.44 -4.35 -11.36
C GLY A 217 13.84 -3.68 -10.12
N THR A 218 12.72 -2.97 -10.26
CA THR A 218 12.02 -2.37 -9.12
C THR A 218 11.41 -3.43 -8.20
N VAL A 219 10.87 -4.54 -8.72
CA VAL A 219 10.41 -5.67 -7.89
C VAL A 219 11.56 -6.19 -7.02
N ALA A 220 12.72 -6.46 -7.63
CA ALA A 220 13.90 -6.94 -6.91
C ALA A 220 14.34 -5.94 -5.83
N PHE A 221 14.38 -4.65 -6.16
CA PHE A 221 14.70 -3.58 -5.23
C PHE A 221 13.72 -3.53 -4.04
N ILE A 222 12.42 -3.58 -4.28
CA ILE A 222 11.41 -3.55 -3.21
C ILE A 222 11.50 -4.79 -2.31
N CYS A 223 11.65 -5.98 -2.90
CA CYS A 223 11.86 -7.22 -2.13
C CYS A 223 13.12 -7.16 -1.28
N ALA A 224 14.23 -6.66 -1.83
CA ALA A 224 15.48 -6.52 -1.10
C ALA A 224 15.34 -5.55 0.08
N ASN A 225 14.78 -4.36 -0.14
CA ASN A 225 14.54 -3.40 0.94
C ASN A 225 13.61 -3.96 2.01
N GLY A 226 12.48 -4.56 1.62
CA GLY A 226 11.54 -5.17 2.55
C GLY A 226 12.20 -6.25 3.42
N THR A 227 13.03 -7.09 2.81
CA THR A 227 13.77 -8.15 3.53
C THR A 227 14.80 -7.56 4.49
N ILE A 228 15.59 -6.57 4.04
CA ILE A 228 16.60 -5.90 4.86
C ILE A 228 15.95 -5.24 6.08
N PHE A 229 14.89 -4.46 5.88
CA PHE A 229 14.22 -3.77 7.00
C PHE A 229 13.49 -4.74 7.94
N ALA A 230 12.91 -5.83 7.43
CA ALA A 230 12.34 -6.88 8.27
C ALA A 230 13.41 -7.55 9.15
N LEU A 231 14.58 -7.88 8.59
CA LEU A 231 15.70 -8.45 9.35
C LEU A 231 16.25 -7.45 10.36
N VAL A 232 16.44 -6.19 9.96
CA VAL A 232 16.91 -5.13 10.86
C VAL A 232 15.94 -4.95 12.01
N ALA A 233 14.62 -4.82 11.79
CA ALA A 233 13.68 -4.70 12.90
C ALA A 233 13.58 -5.96 13.76
N THR A 234 13.76 -7.15 13.17
CA THR A 234 13.74 -8.39 13.95
C THR A 234 14.92 -8.45 14.91
N PHE A 235 16.12 -8.09 14.42
CA PHE A 235 17.39 -8.21 15.13
C PHE A 235 17.96 -6.87 15.63
N GLN A 236 17.13 -5.83 15.71
CA GLN A 236 17.58 -4.50 16.14
C GLN A 236 18.03 -4.48 17.59
N CYS A 237 17.57 -5.42 18.42
CA CYS A 237 17.96 -5.54 19.82
C CYS A 237 18.58 -6.91 20.10
N ARG A 238 19.58 -6.94 20.99
CA ARG A 238 20.20 -8.17 21.51
C ARG A 238 20.19 -8.15 23.05
N PRO A 239 19.48 -9.09 23.71
CA PRO A 239 18.52 -10.06 23.15
C PRO A 239 17.29 -9.37 22.54
N ILE A 240 16.52 -10.08 21.70
CA ILE A 240 15.32 -9.51 21.04
C ILE A 240 14.31 -8.99 22.08
N SER A 241 14.19 -9.70 23.21
CA SER A 241 13.34 -9.30 24.33
C SER A 241 13.66 -7.94 24.92
N HIS A 242 14.91 -7.48 24.75
CA HIS A 242 15.31 -6.16 25.20
C HIS A 242 14.55 -5.02 24.51
N PHE A 243 13.94 -5.23 23.34
CA PHE A 243 13.13 -4.20 22.69
C PHE A 243 11.98 -3.70 23.58
N TRP A 244 11.30 -4.64 24.27
CA TRP A 244 10.14 -4.33 25.11
C TRP A 244 10.45 -4.33 26.61
N THR A 245 11.65 -4.75 27.04
CA THR A 245 12.07 -4.65 28.44
C THR A 245 13.03 -3.50 28.72
N LYS A 246 13.64 -2.86 27.70
CA LYS A 246 14.60 -1.75 27.89
C LYS A 246 14.05 -0.53 28.64
N TRP A 247 12.73 -0.39 28.74
CA TRP A 247 12.11 0.81 29.31
C TRP A 247 12.39 0.94 30.82
N ASP A 248 12.64 -0.16 31.54
CA ASP A 248 12.86 -0.13 32.99
C ASP A 248 14.33 0.12 33.40
N GLY A 249 15.27 -0.02 32.47
CA GLY A 249 16.70 0.17 32.71
C GLY A 249 17.38 -0.97 33.48
N ASP A 250 16.62 -1.97 33.94
CA ASP A 250 17.13 -3.10 34.74
C ASP A 250 17.76 -4.17 33.85
N HIS A 251 17.27 -4.28 32.61
CA HIS A 251 17.69 -5.31 31.68
C HIS A 251 18.92 -4.87 30.87
N LYS A 252 19.99 -5.66 30.91
CA LYS A 252 21.17 -5.43 30.07
C LYS A 252 20.91 -5.89 28.64
N GLY A 253 21.19 -5.01 27.69
CA GLY A 253 21.12 -5.32 26.27
C GLY A 253 21.60 -4.15 25.43
N TRP A 254 21.63 -4.36 24.13
CA TRP A 254 21.95 -3.31 23.17
C TRP A 254 20.88 -3.28 22.09
N CYS A 255 20.45 -2.08 21.72
CA CYS A 255 19.53 -1.86 20.61
C CYS A 255 20.11 -0.84 19.64
N ALA A 256 19.94 -1.08 18.34
CA ALA A 256 20.11 -0.06 17.32
C ALA A 256 19.11 1.07 17.51
N SER A 257 19.39 2.24 16.94
CA SER A 257 18.50 3.40 17.03
C SER A 257 17.18 3.14 16.31
N VAL A 258 16.13 2.87 17.08
CA VAL A 258 14.78 2.58 16.56
C VAL A 258 14.29 3.73 15.67
N ASN A 259 14.52 4.98 16.09
CA ASN A 259 14.19 6.16 15.29
C ASN A 259 15.02 6.23 14.00
N GLY A 260 16.31 5.88 14.06
CA GLY A 260 17.18 5.85 12.87
C GLY A 260 16.68 4.85 11.83
N VAL A 261 16.35 3.63 12.26
CA VAL A 261 15.76 2.59 11.39
C VAL A 261 14.44 3.09 10.78
N ALA A 262 13.57 3.71 11.59
CA ALA A 262 12.28 4.22 11.13
C ALA A 262 12.43 5.36 10.11
N TRP A 263 13.36 6.29 10.32
CA TRP A 263 13.62 7.42 9.43
C TRP A 263 14.24 6.96 8.11
N SER A 264 15.24 6.07 8.16
CA SER A 264 15.85 5.48 6.95
C SER A 264 14.82 4.71 6.13
N ASN A 265 14.00 3.88 6.78
CA ASN A 265 12.91 3.20 6.10
C ASN A 265 11.91 4.19 5.49
N GLY A 266 11.52 5.24 6.21
CA GLY A 266 10.61 6.26 5.70
C GLY A 266 11.13 6.96 4.46
N ALA A 267 12.40 7.38 4.44
CA ALA A 267 13.02 8.02 3.28
C ALA A 267 13.06 7.08 2.06
N ILE A 268 13.48 5.82 2.24
CA ILE A 268 13.50 4.82 1.16
C ILE A 268 12.09 4.48 0.68
N ASN A 269 11.10 4.45 1.58
CA ASN A 269 9.70 4.20 1.24
C ASN A 269 9.18 5.27 0.28
N ILE A 270 9.44 6.55 0.59
CA ILE A 270 9.05 7.69 -0.24
C ILE A 270 9.78 7.66 -1.59
N ALA A 271 11.10 7.42 -1.59
CA ALA A 271 11.87 7.31 -2.83
C ALA A 271 11.35 6.19 -3.74
N SER A 272 10.98 5.05 -3.15
CA SER A 272 10.37 3.94 -3.85
C SER A 272 9.01 4.29 -4.45
N ASP A 273 8.20 5.08 -3.75
CA ASP A 273 6.89 5.51 -4.25
C ASP A 273 7.05 6.42 -5.49
N PHE A 274 8.00 7.36 -5.46
CA PHE A 274 8.34 8.16 -6.64
C PHE A 274 8.83 7.32 -7.81
N LEU A 275 9.68 6.31 -7.54
CA LEU A 275 10.15 5.39 -8.56
C LEU A 275 8.98 4.66 -9.23
N ILE A 276 8.05 4.09 -8.44
CA ILE A 276 6.88 3.37 -8.95
C ILE A 276 5.97 4.30 -9.77
N LEU A 277 5.74 5.52 -9.30
CA LEU A 277 4.93 6.53 -9.99
C LEU A 277 5.53 7.00 -11.32
N SER A 278 6.86 7.08 -11.41
CA SER A 278 7.56 7.59 -12.59
C SER A 278 7.44 6.67 -13.80
N ILE A 279 7.34 5.35 -13.57
CA ILE A 279 7.29 4.32 -14.63
C ILE A 279 6.12 4.53 -15.60
N PRO A 280 4.86 4.57 -15.16
CA PRO A 280 3.73 4.79 -16.08
C PRO A 280 3.77 6.19 -16.72
N LEU A 281 4.26 7.22 -16.03
CA LEU A 281 4.35 8.58 -16.58
C LEU A 281 5.29 8.69 -17.76
N PHE A 282 6.47 8.05 -17.68
CA PHE A 282 7.43 8.06 -18.78
C PHE A 282 6.86 7.38 -20.02
N GLN A 283 6.12 6.28 -19.82
CA GLN A 283 5.50 5.55 -20.92
C GLN A 283 4.36 6.34 -21.58
N LEU A 284 3.58 7.09 -20.79
CA LEU A 284 2.50 7.94 -21.27
C LEU A 284 2.97 9.08 -22.18
N ARG A 285 4.11 9.70 -21.88
CA ARG A 285 4.63 10.80 -22.70
C ARG A 285 4.95 10.38 -24.13
N LYS A 286 5.21 9.09 -24.36
CA LYS A 286 5.57 8.54 -25.67
C LYS A 286 4.39 7.98 -26.45
N LEU A 287 3.16 8.00 -25.91
CA LEU A 287 2.03 7.26 -26.49
C LEU A 287 0.79 8.15 -26.70
N ASN A 288 0.36 8.29 -27.95
CA ASN A 288 -0.89 8.94 -28.34
C ASN A 288 -2.08 8.08 -27.92
N LEU A 289 -2.66 8.36 -26.75
CA LEU A 289 -3.79 7.61 -26.18
C LEU A 289 -5.09 8.42 -26.24
N ASP A 290 -6.20 7.72 -26.52
CA ASP A 290 -7.57 8.26 -26.43
C ASP A 290 -7.83 8.91 -25.06
N LEU A 291 -8.64 9.97 -25.04
CA LEU A 291 -8.95 10.75 -23.83
C LEU A 291 -9.44 9.89 -22.66
N ASN A 292 -10.25 8.85 -22.93
CA ASN A 292 -10.76 7.92 -21.93
C ASN A 292 -9.67 7.01 -21.30
N LYS A 293 -8.62 6.71 -22.06
CA LYS A 293 -7.41 6.04 -21.53
C LYS A 293 -6.59 7.00 -20.70
N LYS A 294 -6.43 8.24 -21.16
CA LYS A 294 -5.68 9.30 -20.51
C LYS A 294 -6.26 9.67 -19.14
N ILE A 295 -7.59 9.81 -19.02
CA ILE A 295 -8.28 10.08 -17.75
C ILE A 295 -8.02 8.96 -16.74
N GLY A 296 -8.15 7.71 -17.16
CA GLY A 296 -7.94 6.56 -16.28
C GLY A 296 -6.53 6.48 -15.72
N ILE A 297 -5.52 6.76 -16.55
CA ILE A 297 -4.13 6.74 -16.10
C ILE A 297 -3.83 7.99 -15.24
N GLY A 298 -4.47 9.14 -15.54
CA GLY A 298 -4.43 10.33 -14.70
C GLY A 298 -4.97 10.10 -13.28
N LEU A 299 -6.08 9.37 -13.13
CA LEU A 299 -6.63 9.00 -11.81
C LEU A 299 -5.71 8.07 -11.02
N MET A 300 -5.05 7.13 -11.71
CA MET A 300 -4.08 6.24 -11.05
C MET A 300 -2.82 7.00 -10.61
N PHE A 301 -2.41 7.97 -11.40
CA PHE A 301 -1.29 8.84 -11.05
C PHE A 301 -1.62 9.75 -9.86
N SER A 302 -2.80 10.38 -9.84
CA SER A 302 -3.20 11.23 -8.71
C SER A 302 -3.33 10.43 -7.41
N ALA A 303 -3.84 9.20 -7.48
CA ALA A 303 -3.91 8.31 -6.33
C ALA A 303 -2.52 7.96 -5.79
N GLY A 304 -1.57 7.62 -6.67
CA GLY A 304 -0.21 7.33 -6.22
C GLY A 304 0.52 8.58 -5.69
N ALA A 305 0.30 9.75 -6.28
CA ALA A 305 0.81 11.02 -5.75
C ALA A 305 0.22 11.33 -4.35
N PHE A 306 -1.05 11.01 -4.14
CA PHE A 306 -1.67 11.14 -2.82
C PHE A 306 -1.03 10.17 -1.80
N VAL A 307 -0.76 8.92 -2.18
CA VAL A 307 -0.02 7.96 -1.34
C VAL A 307 1.36 8.51 -0.96
N THR A 308 2.14 9.04 -1.93
CA THR A 308 3.46 9.65 -1.62
C THR A 308 3.36 10.77 -0.59
N PHE A 309 2.31 11.58 -0.67
CA PHE A 309 2.12 12.68 0.27
C PHE A 309 1.80 12.17 1.69
N MET A 310 1.02 11.10 1.80
CA MET A 310 0.79 10.42 3.08
C MET A 310 2.10 9.83 3.65
N SER A 311 2.94 9.24 2.80
CA SER A 311 4.26 8.72 3.20
C SER A 311 5.17 9.83 3.76
N ILE A 312 5.12 11.04 3.18
CA ILE A 312 5.86 12.21 3.67
C ILE A 312 5.36 12.66 5.04
N PHE A 313 4.03 12.78 5.23
CA PHE A 313 3.48 13.15 6.54
C PHE A 313 3.81 12.13 7.63
N ARG A 314 3.79 10.85 7.29
CA ARG A 314 4.21 9.81 8.24
C ARG A 314 5.67 9.96 8.65
N LEU A 315 6.57 10.21 7.69
CA LEU A 315 7.98 10.47 8.01
C LEU A 315 8.13 11.73 8.87
N TYR A 316 7.42 12.81 8.56
CA TYR A 316 7.41 14.03 9.38
C TYR A 316 6.95 13.73 10.81
N ALA A 317 5.82 13.03 10.98
CA ALA A 317 5.32 12.65 12.31
C ALA A 317 6.31 11.73 13.06
N CYS A 318 7.01 10.84 12.35
CA CYS A 318 8.03 9.97 12.93
C CYS A 318 9.29 10.74 13.35
N ILE A 319 9.66 11.80 12.64
CA ILE A 319 10.77 12.68 13.00
C ILE A 319 10.38 13.50 14.24
N VAL A 320 9.19 14.11 14.23
CA VAL A 320 8.68 14.88 15.38
C VAL A 320 8.61 14.00 16.63
N ALA A 321 8.06 12.79 16.54
CA ALA A 321 8.00 11.85 17.66
C ALA A 321 9.36 11.29 18.09
N GLY A 322 10.38 11.35 17.23
CA GLY A 322 11.73 10.87 17.53
C GLY A 322 12.67 11.95 18.06
N VAL A 323 12.36 13.22 17.79
CA VAL A 323 13.10 14.41 18.24
C VAL A 323 12.43 15.06 19.45
N SER A 324 11.16 14.76 19.72
CA SER A 324 10.48 15.21 20.92
C SER A 324 11.26 14.74 22.15
N HIS A 325 11.85 15.69 22.89
CA HIS A 325 12.54 15.44 24.16
C HIS A 325 11.57 15.12 25.31
N THR A 326 10.36 14.71 24.98
CA THR A 326 9.33 14.34 25.94
C THR A 326 9.52 12.88 26.32
N ASP A 327 9.60 12.58 27.62
CA ASP A 327 9.68 11.21 28.14
C ASP A 327 8.37 10.42 27.99
N ASN A 328 7.53 10.77 27.01
CA ASN A 328 6.17 10.26 26.82
C ASN A 328 6.00 9.50 25.51
N GLN A 329 6.72 8.39 25.38
CA GLN A 329 6.78 7.61 24.15
C GLN A 329 5.40 7.08 23.70
N SER A 330 4.54 6.67 24.63
CA SER A 330 3.19 6.14 24.32
C SER A 330 2.26 7.17 23.67
N TRP A 331 2.47 8.46 23.98
CA TRP A 331 1.76 9.57 23.37
C TRP A 331 2.36 9.97 22.04
N ASP A 332 3.68 10.11 21.96
CA ASP A 332 4.37 10.61 20.77
C ASP A 332 4.25 9.64 19.59
N TYR A 333 4.33 8.32 19.84
CA TYR A 333 4.17 7.30 18.81
C TYR A 333 2.71 7.13 18.32
N LEU A 334 1.72 7.73 18.98
CA LEU A 334 0.34 7.70 18.52
C LEU A 334 0.19 8.39 17.16
N ALA A 335 0.82 9.56 16.98
CA ALA A 335 0.75 10.31 15.74
C ALA A 335 1.35 9.51 14.58
N MET A 336 2.53 8.92 14.81
CA MET A 336 3.18 8.01 13.87
C MET A 336 2.27 6.84 13.49
N SER A 337 1.62 6.21 14.48
CA SER A 337 0.73 5.06 14.26
C SER A 337 -0.51 5.44 13.45
N LYS A 338 -1.12 6.60 13.73
CA LYS A 338 -2.26 7.14 12.96
C LYS A 338 -1.90 7.36 11.49
N TRP A 339 -0.79 8.03 11.21
CA TRP A 339 -0.34 8.28 9.84
C TRP A 339 0.05 6.99 9.11
N SER A 340 0.61 6.01 9.81
CA SER A 340 0.90 4.68 9.26
C SER A 340 -0.37 3.95 8.84
N THR A 341 -1.43 3.99 9.67
CA THR A 341 -2.75 3.45 9.29
C THR A 341 -3.28 4.12 8.03
N VAL A 342 -3.24 5.46 7.97
CA VAL A 342 -3.77 6.20 6.82
C VAL A 342 -3.00 5.85 5.54
N GLU A 343 -1.67 5.88 5.59
CA GLU A 343 -0.78 5.53 4.46
C GLU A 343 -1.10 4.14 3.89
N VAL A 344 -1.23 3.14 4.76
CA VAL A 344 -1.53 1.75 4.38
C VAL A 344 -2.90 1.62 3.73
N ASN A 345 -3.95 2.18 4.34
CA ASN A 345 -5.31 2.05 3.83
C ASN A 345 -5.48 2.79 2.51
N VAL A 346 -4.93 4.00 2.39
CA VAL A 346 -4.91 4.77 1.14
C VAL A 346 -4.14 4.02 0.05
N GLY A 347 -3.03 3.36 0.40
CA GLY A 347 -2.28 2.50 -0.51
C GLY A 347 -3.09 1.31 -1.04
N ILE A 348 -3.87 0.65 -0.17
CA ILE A 348 -4.82 -0.40 -0.57
C ILE A 348 -5.89 0.14 -1.53
N TRP A 349 -6.45 1.33 -1.24
CA TRP A 349 -7.44 1.96 -2.12
C TRP A 349 -6.84 2.24 -3.50
N CYS A 350 -5.63 2.78 -3.55
CA CYS A 350 -4.88 3.03 -4.78
C CYS A 350 -4.65 1.74 -5.58
N ALA A 351 -4.27 0.64 -4.91
CA ALA A 351 -4.11 -0.67 -5.57
C ALA A 351 -5.42 -1.24 -6.12
N CYS A 352 -6.56 -0.88 -5.54
CA CYS A 352 -7.88 -1.33 -5.99
C CYS A 352 -8.49 -0.46 -7.11
N MET A 353 -8.10 0.82 -7.22
CA MET A 353 -8.59 1.75 -8.25
C MET A 353 -8.58 1.23 -9.69
N PRO A 354 -7.51 0.58 -10.20
CA PRO A 354 -7.54 0.08 -11.57
C PRO A 354 -8.67 -0.93 -11.85
N SER A 355 -8.98 -1.79 -10.88
CA SER A 355 -10.08 -2.75 -11.02
C SER A 355 -11.43 -2.05 -10.95
N LEU A 356 -11.57 -1.05 -10.07
CA LEU A 356 -12.77 -0.20 -10.00
C LEU A 356 -13.04 0.53 -11.30
N ARG A 357 -12.00 1.05 -11.97
CA ARG A 357 -12.14 1.66 -13.29
C ARG A 357 -12.74 0.70 -14.31
N ILE A 358 -12.26 -0.55 -14.36
CA ILE A 358 -12.79 -1.57 -15.27
C ILE A 358 -14.26 -1.85 -14.95
N MET A 359 -14.63 -1.91 -13.67
CA MET A 359 -16.03 -2.07 -13.23
C MET A 359 -16.90 -0.91 -13.71
N LEU A 360 -16.50 0.33 -13.43
CA LEU A 360 -17.25 1.54 -13.79
C LEU A 360 -17.47 1.62 -15.31
N MET A 361 -16.44 1.32 -16.11
CA MET A 361 -16.57 1.31 -17.57
C MET A 361 -17.58 0.27 -18.10
N ARG A 362 -17.71 -0.88 -17.42
CA ARG A 362 -18.67 -1.93 -17.81
C ARG A 362 -20.08 -1.64 -17.30
N LEU A 363 -20.21 -1.06 -16.10
CA LEU A 363 -21.50 -0.71 -15.50
C LEU A 363 -22.17 0.45 -16.25
N PHE A 364 -21.40 1.45 -16.70
CA PHE A 364 -21.91 2.60 -17.46
C PHE A 364 -21.98 2.36 -18.99
N GLY A 365 -22.03 1.10 -19.43
CA GLY A 365 -22.55 0.77 -20.77
C GLY A 365 -21.61 0.95 -21.97
N GLN A 366 -20.31 1.26 -21.82
CA GLN A 366 -19.37 1.30 -22.97
C GLN A 366 -18.86 -0.10 -23.41
N SER A 367 -19.68 -1.13 -23.21
CA SER A 367 -19.29 -2.55 -23.15
C SER A 367 -19.09 -3.25 -24.50
N LYS A 368 -18.60 -2.62 -25.57
CA LYS A 368 -18.36 -3.38 -26.82
C LYS A 368 -16.98 -3.30 -27.46
N ARG A 369 -16.01 -2.50 -26.98
CA ARG A 369 -14.73 -2.39 -27.74
C ARG A 369 -13.40 -2.43 -26.99
N TYR A 370 -13.35 -2.64 -25.67
CA TYR A 370 -12.11 -2.28 -24.95
C TYR A 370 -11.24 -3.36 -24.31
N ILE A 371 -11.57 -4.65 -24.33
CA ILE A 371 -10.67 -5.67 -23.76
C ILE A 371 -10.63 -6.91 -24.64
N SER A 372 -9.87 -6.84 -25.73
CA SER A 372 -9.04 -7.97 -26.14
C SER A 372 -7.69 -7.79 -25.42
N TYR A 373 -7.58 -8.34 -24.22
CA TYR A 373 -6.30 -8.49 -23.53
C TYR A 373 -6.01 -9.98 -23.44
N GLY A 374 -5.02 -10.42 -24.22
CA GLY A 374 -4.16 -11.56 -23.92
C GLY A 374 -4.86 -12.84 -23.51
N SER A 375 -5.59 -13.46 -24.43
CA SER A 375 -5.64 -14.93 -24.48
C SER A 375 -5.01 -15.35 -25.79
N ASN A 376 -3.75 -15.77 -25.74
CA ASN A 376 -3.22 -16.66 -26.78
C ASN A 376 -3.96 -17.99 -26.62
N LYS A 377 -5.16 -18.06 -27.20
CA LYS A 377 -5.76 -19.34 -27.60
C LYS A 377 -5.70 -19.38 -29.11
N SER A 378 -4.83 -20.27 -29.57
CA SER A 378 -4.83 -20.84 -30.92
C SER A 378 -6.27 -21.04 -31.42
N GLY A 379 -6.48 -20.69 -32.67
CA GLY A 379 -7.78 -20.50 -33.29
C GLY A 379 -8.74 -21.68 -33.13
N GLN A 380 -10.01 -21.31 -32.97
CA GLN A 380 -11.15 -22.05 -33.47
C GLN A 380 -12.26 -21.03 -33.73
N GLU A 381 -12.33 -20.58 -34.97
CA GLU A 381 -13.51 -19.89 -35.48
C GLU A 381 -14.66 -20.89 -35.51
N ILE A 382 -15.64 -20.68 -34.63
CA ILE A 382 -16.94 -21.34 -34.72
C ILE A 382 -17.71 -20.62 -35.82
N SER A 383 -17.69 -21.17 -37.03
CA SER A 383 -18.60 -20.75 -38.10
C SER A 383 -20.04 -20.97 -37.64
N ARG A 384 -20.82 -19.88 -37.56
CA ARG A 384 -22.27 -19.94 -37.44
C ARG A 384 -22.85 -20.50 -38.73
N GLU A 385 -23.50 -21.65 -38.64
CA GLU A 385 -24.18 -22.32 -39.75
C GLU A 385 -25.43 -21.53 -40.16
N ASP A 386 -25.49 -21.13 -41.43
CA ASP A 386 -26.66 -20.57 -42.09
C ASP A 386 -27.62 -21.73 -42.44
N PRO A 387 -28.88 -21.73 -41.94
CA PRO A 387 -29.80 -22.86 -42.08
C PRO A 387 -30.29 -23.13 -43.51
N ASN A 388 -29.94 -22.30 -44.50
CA ASN A 388 -30.39 -22.45 -45.89
C ASN A 388 -29.32 -22.89 -46.90
N ARG A 389 -28.16 -23.40 -46.45
CA ARG A 389 -27.13 -23.90 -47.37
C ARG A 389 -27.28 -25.41 -47.67
N PRO A 390 -27.38 -25.83 -48.95
CA PRO A 390 -27.40 -27.25 -49.31
C PRO A 390 -26.11 -27.95 -48.88
N ARG A 391 -26.26 -29.06 -48.15
CA ARG A 391 -25.18 -29.93 -47.64
C ARG A 391 -24.39 -30.57 -48.78
N THR A 392 -23.22 -30.05 -49.12
CA THR A 392 -22.22 -30.78 -49.91
C THR A 392 -21.37 -31.66 -48.97
N LYS A 393 -21.35 -32.97 -49.25
CA LYS A 393 -20.56 -33.95 -48.49
C LYS A 393 -19.06 -33.72 -48.74
N PRO A 394 -18.17 -33.83 -47.73
CA PRO A 394 -16.73 -33.74 -47.94
C PRO A 394 -16.24 -34.99 -48.67
N TYR A 395 -15.47 -34.81 -49.74
CA TYR A 395 -14.73 -35.90 -50.39
C TYR A 395 -13.44 -36.21 -49.60
N PRO A 396 -12.97 -37.45 -49.58
CA PRO A 396 -11.72 -37.81 -48.90
C PRO A 396 -10.51 -37.26 -49.67
N LEU A 397 -9.53 -36.74 -48.94
CA LEU A 397 -8.20 -36.39 -49.45
C LEU A 397 -7.50 -37.64 -49.98
N GLU A 398 -7.30 -37.69 -51.30
CA GLU A 398 -6.53 -38.74 -51.96
C GLU A 398 -5.03 -38.50 -51.78
N ARG A 399 -4.35 -39.53 -51.27
CA ARG A 399 -2.92 -39.59 -50.99
C ARG A 399 -2.21 -40.08 -52.26
N MET A 400 -1.28 -39.30 -52.81
CA MET A 400 -0.42 -39.76 -53.92
C MET A 400 0.35 -41.04 -53.53
N PRO A 401 0.41 -42.07 -54.40
CA PRO A 401 1.14 -43.30 -54.12
C PRO A 401 2.58 -43.24 -54.66
N GLY A 402 3.51 -43.67 -53.81
CA GLY A 402 4.83 -44.18 -54.19
C GLY A 402 5.09 -45.49 -53.46
N ALA A 403 5.49 -46.51 -54.22
CA ALA A 403 6.03 -47.82 -53.84
C ALA A 403 5.07 -48.94 -53.33
N SER A 404 4.83 -49.87 -54.27
CA SER A 404 4.79 -51.34 -54.13
C SER A 404 3.84 -52.00 -53.11
N ALA A 405 2.82 -52.69 -53.61
CA ALA A 405 2.74 -54.16 -53.64
C ALA A 405 1.34 -54.61 -54.08
N SER A 406 1.33 -55.67 -54.89
CA SER A 406 0.17 -56.32 -55.52
C SER A 406 -0.77 -57.01 -54.52
N ALA A 407 -2.09 -56.89 -54.73
CA ALA A 407 -3.05 -58.01 -54.66
C ALA A 407 -4.44 -57.58 -55.18
N ASN A 408 -5.01 -58.46 -56.01
CA ASN A 408 -6.27 -58.33 -56.75
C ASN A 408 -7.54 -58.15 -55.88
N ALA A 409 -8.53 -57.42 -56.40
CA ALA A 409 -9.94 -57.85 -56.40
C ALA A 409 -10.80 -57.03 -57.39
N VAL A 410 -11.62 -57.76 -58.14
CA VAL A 410 -12.50 -57.33 -59.25
C VAL A 410 -13.88 -56.87 -58.75
N LYS A 411 -14.50 -55.92 -59.48
CA LYS A 411 -15.94 -55.59 -59.69
C LYS A 411 -16.18 -54.07 -59.50
N GLY A 412 -16.87 -53.32 -60.35
CA GLY A 412 -17.60 -53.55 -61.59
C GLY A 412 -18.45 -52.31 -61.91
N SER A 413 -18.33 -51.81 -63.16
CA SER A 413 -19.34 -51.17 -64.03
C SER A 413 -20.08 -49.85 -63.68
N ARG A 414 -20.24 -49.06 -64.76
CA ARG A 414 -21.18 -47.95 -65.09
C ARG A 414 -20.79 -46.58 -64.52
N GLY A 415 -20.58 -45.50 -65.28
CA GLY A 415 -21.02 -45.13 -66.63
C GLY A 415 -21.70 -43.75 -66.50
N GLY A 416 -21.06 -42.68 -67.01
CA GLY A 416 -21.63 -41.33 -66.98
C GLY A 416 -20.65 -40.26 -67.47
N ILE A 417 -21.03 -39.59 -68.56
CA ILE A 417 -20.28 -38.57 -69.32
C ILE A 417 -20.19 -37.26 -68.52
N GLN A 418 -19.00 -36.64 -68.42
CA GLN A 418 -18.78 -35.30 -67.86
C GLN A 418 -18.60 -34.26 -68.98
N PRO A 419 -19.23 -33.06 -68.92
CA PRO A 419 -18.94 -31.96 -69.83
C PRO A 419 -17.68 -31.20 -69.38
N VAL A 420 -16.84 -30.84 -70.34
CA VAL A 420 -15.60 -30.08 -70.17
C VAL A 420 -15.94 -28.63 -69.81
N GLY A 421 -15.49 -28.16 -68.64
CA GLY A 421 -15.55 -26.76 -68.23
C GLY A 421 -14.14 -26.19 -68.08
N ILE A 422 -13.85 -25.06 -68.73
CA ILE A 422 -12.57 -24.35 -68.61
C ILE A 422 -12.60 -23.50 -67.34
N THR A 423 -11.62 -23.67 -66.46
CA THR A 423 -11.39 -22.81 -65.29
C THR A 423 -10.34 -21.75 -65.64
N CYS A 424 -10.64 -20.48 -65.35
CA CYS A 424 -9.75 -19.35 -65.55
C CYS A 424 -9.38 -18.77 -64.18
N ASP A 425 -8.10 -18.83 -63.84
CA ASP A 425 -7.55 -18.20 -62.63
C ASP A 425 -6.91 -16.86 -63.00
N THR A 426 -7.35 -15.79 -62.33
CA THR A 426 -6.81 -14.43 -62.50
C THR A 426 -5.91 -14.08 -61.32
N ILE A 427 -4.67 -13.72 -61.61
CA ILE A 427 -3.69 -13.25 -60.62
C ILE A 427 -3.66 -11.73 -60.69
N VAL A 428 -3.62 -11.06 -59.53
CA VAL A 428 -3.53 -9.59 -59.42
C VAL A 428 -2.34 -9.24 -58.52
N GLU A 429 -1.54 -8.27 -58.95
CA GLU A 429 -0.39 -7.76 -58.22
C GLU A 429 -0.76 -6.43 -57.53
N VAL A 430 -0.34 -6.25 -56.28
CA VAL A 430 -0.64 -5.07 -55.47
C VAL A 430 0.66 -4.31 -55.21
N GLU A 431 0.75 -3.11 -55.75
CA GLU A 431 1.94 -2.25 -55.63
C GLU A 431 1.75 -1.24 -54.50
N TYR A 432 2.70 -1.19 -53.56
CA TYR A 432 2.69 -0.24 -52.44
C TYR A 432 3.61 0.94 -52.76
N GLY A 433 3.05 2.15 -52.83
CA GLY A 433 3.82 3.38 -53.00
C GLY A 433 4.61 3.71 -51.73
N ALA A 434 5.89 4.04 -51.87
CA ALA A 434 6.83 4.19 -50.75
C ALA A 434 6.67 5.45 -49.89
N HIS A 435 5.58 6.22 -50.00
CA HIS A 435 5.50 7.52 -49.33
C HIS A 435 4.14 7.99 -48.80
N ASP A 436 3.13 7.13 -48.63
CA ASP A 436 1.87 7.55 -48.00
C ASP A 436 1.41 6.57 -46.91
N ASP A 437 1.57 6.98 -45.65
CA ASP A 437 0.77 6.50 -44.53
C ASP A 437 -0.63 7.13 -44.69
N GLU A 438 -1.67 6.35 -45.00
CA GLU A 438 -3.05 6.44 -44.45
C GLU A 438 -4.13 5.76 -45.34
N THR A 439 -4.82 4.78 -44.76
CA THR A 439 -6.28 4.51 -44.77
C THR A 439 -7.18 4.91 -45.96
N ASN A 440 -6.83 4.61 -47.22
CA ASN A 440 -7.84 4.56 -48.30
C ASN A 440 -7.79 3.25 -49.10
N LEU A 441 -8.97 2.79 -49.56
CA LEU A 441 -9.17 1.55 -50.32
C LEU A 441 -8.34 1.55 -51.61
N VAL A 442 -7.45 0.57 -51.75
CA VAL A 442 -6.60 0.36 -52.92
C VAL A 442 -7.45 -0.02 -54.14
N HIS A 443 -7.31 0.71 -55.25
CA HIS A 443 -7.91 0.34 -56.52
C HIS A 443 -7.15 -0.83 -57.14
N MET A 444 -7.80 -1.98 -57.28
CA MET A 444 -7.26 -3.15 -57.97
C MET A 444 -7.31 -2.93 -59.49
N LYS A 445 -6.17 -3.08 -60.17
CA LYS A 445 -6.11 -3.15 -61.64
C LYS A 445 -5.89 -4.61 -62.09
N PRO A 446 -6.60 -5.11 -63.11
CA PRO A 446 -6.37 -6.45 -63.62
C PRO A 446 -4.99 -6.55 -64.30
N PHE A 447 -4.33 -7.70 -64.11
CA PHE A 447 -2.98 -7.99 -64.59
C PHE A 447 -2.97 -8.18 -66.12
N ASP A 448 -2.25 -7.32 -66.84
CA ASP A 448 -2.14 -7.35 -68.29
C ASP A 448 -0.99 -8.27 -68.74
N ARG A 449 -1.31 -9.51 -69.13
CA ARG A 449 -0.34 -10.53 -69.56
C ARG A 449 0.41 -10.19 -70.86
N SER A 450 0.04 -9.11 -71.57
CA SER A 450 0.62 -8.78 -72.89
C SER A 450 2.06 -8.22 -72.83
N LYS A 451 2.56 -7.82 -71.65
CA LYS A 451 3.89 -7.18 -71.52
C LYS A 451 5.06 -8.12 -71.19
N SER A 452 4.82 -9.35 -70.74
CA SER A 452 5.92 -10.23 -70.26
C SER A 452 6.55 -11.11 -71.34
N TYR A 453 5.97 -11.22 -72.54
CA TYR A 453 6.52 -12.09 -73.60
C TYR A 453 7.56 -11.42 -74.50
N ARG A 454 7.91 -10.14 -74.25
CA ARG A 454 8.85 -9.39 -75.10
C ARG A 454 10.23 -9.12 -74.49
N SER A 455 10.52 -9.53 -73.27
CA SER A 455 11.78 -9.14 -72.59
C SER A 455 12.72 -10.29 -72.21
N PHE A 456 12.46 -11.54 -72.63
CA PHE A 456 13.30 -12.68 -72.19
C PHE A 456 13.85 -13.59 -73.30
N SER A 457 13.89 -13.13 -74.56
CA SER A 457 14.44 -13.94 -75.67
C SER A 457 15.50 -13.27 -76.54
N GLN A 458 16.12 -12.16 -76.12
CA GLN A 458 17.27 -11.59 -76.82
C GLN A 458 18.27 -10.95 -75.86
N SER A 459 19.23 -11.74 -75.38
CA SER A 459 20.66 -11.37 -75.40
C SER A 459 21.47 -12.41 -74.61
N GLU A 460 22.34 -13.12 -75.34
CA GLU A 460 23.61 -13.75 -74.94
C GLU A 460 23.77 -15.22 -75.38
N ALA A 461 24.10 -15.38 -76.66
CA ALA A 461 25.03 -16.39 -77.15
C ALA A 461 25.84 -15.79 -78.31
N SER A 462 27.13 -15.50 -78.02
CA SER A 462 28.31 -15.64 -78.90
C SER A 462 28.33 -15.01 -80.31
N VAL A 463 29.18 -13.99 -80.51
CA VAL A 463 30.48 -13.99 -81.23
C VAL A 463 31.04 -12.56 -81.27
#